data_AF-A0A953RAW1-F1
#
_entry.id   AF-A0A953RAW1-F1
#
_cell.length_a   1.000
_cell.length_b   1.000
_cell.length_c   1.000
_cell.angle_alpha   90.00
_cell.angle_beta   90.00
_cell.angle_gamma   90.00
#
_symmetry.space_group_name_H-M   'P 1'
#
loop_
_entity.id
_entity.type
_entity.pdbx_description
1 polymer ?
#
loop_
_entity_poly.entity_id
_entity_poly.type
_entity_poly.pdbx_seq_one_letter_code
_entity_poly.pdbx_strand_id
1 'polypeptide(L)'
;MFHAYCASCHGLDGKGSGPAASALKKQPADLTLLAQQSGGKFPAMRVMNSIKDGTQAGHGSKDMPVWGPIFSTVSSDSPAVVTQRISNLIGFIESMQVK
;
A
#
# COMPACT_ATOMS: atom_id res chain seq x y z
N MET A 1 -1.45 -9.99 4.51
CA MET A 1 -0.78 -8.69 4.60
C MET A 1 -1.72 -7.54 4.27
N PHE A 2 -2.30 -7.45 3.08
CA PHE A 2 -3.14 -6.30 2.70
C PHE A 2 -4.23 -5.96 3.73
N HIS A 3 -5.04 -6.94 4.16
CA HIS A 3 -6.09 -6.71 5.16
C HIS A 3 -5.57 -6.16 6.50
N ALA A 4 -4.38 -6.57 6.93
CA ALA A 4 -3.82 -6.18 8.22
C ALA A 4 -3.19 -4.78 8.21
N TYR A 5 -2.66 -4.33 7.07
CA TYR A 5 -1.84 -3.11 7.00
C TYR A 5 -2.38 -2.04 6.06
N CYS A 6 -3.20 -2.40 5.09
CA CYS A 6 -3.67 -1.51 4.04
C CYS A 6 -5.18 -1.28 4.12
N ALA A 7 -5.97 -2.31 4.43
CA ALA A 7 -7.43 -2.25 4.35
C ALA A 7 -8.08 -1.32 5.38
N SER A 8 -7.40 -1.02 6.50
CA SER A 8 -7.90 -0.02 7.46
C SER A 8 -8.10 1.36 6.82
N CYS A 9 -7.27 1.71 5.83
CA CYS A 9 -7.37 2.96 5.08
C CYS A 9 -7.99 2.73 3.70
N HIS A 10 -7.51 1.74 2.96
CA HIS A 10 -7.91 1.52 1.57
C HIS A 10 -9.16 0.65 1.41
N GLY A 11 -9.74 0.10 2.48
CA GLY A 11 -10.86 -0.83 2.42
C GLY A 11 -10.42 -2.25 2.03
N LEU A 12 -11.28 -3.24 2.30
CA LEU A 12 -11.01 -4.63 1.92
C LEU A 12 -11.01 -4.82 0.39
N ASP A 13 -11.72 -3.95 -0.33
CA ASP A 13 -11.81 -3.91 -1.79
C ASP A 13 -10.77 -2.98 -2.44
N GLY A 14 -9.93 -2.32 -1.64
CA GLY A 14 -8.89 -1.43 -2.12
C GLY A 14 -9.37 -0.08 -2.65
N LYS A 15 -10.67 0.27 -2.52
CA LYS A 15 -11.25 1.46 -3.14
C LYS A 15 -11.09 2.77 -2.37
N GLY A 16 -10.38 2.74 -1.24
CA GLY A 16 -10.15 3.92 -0.40
C GLY A 16 -11.19 4.14 0.70
N SER A 17 -12.10 3.19 0.91
CA SER A 17 -13.24 3.27 1.85
C SER A 17 -13.01 2.53 3.17
N GLY A 18 -11.75 2.42 3.61
CA GLY A 18 -11.41 1.75 4.87
C GLY A 18 -12.00 2.47 6.10
N PRO A 19 -12.17 1.77 7.24
CA PRO A 19 -12.75 2.35 8.45
C PRO A 19 -12.03 3.60 8.98
N ALA A 20 -10.73 3.76 8.69
CA ALA A 20 -9.97 4.94 9.06
C ALA A 20 -10.08 6.11 8.05
N ALA A 21 -10.64 5.87 6.85
CA ALA A 21 -10.60 6.82 5.74
C ALA A 21 -11.25 8.17 6.07
N SER A 22 -12.35 8.17 6.83
CA SER A 22 -13.07 9.40 7.23
C SER A 22 -12.30 10.27 8.22
N ALA A 23 -11.35 9.70 8.96
CA ALA A 23 -10.53 10.43 9.92
C ALA A 23 -9.28 11.05 9.28
N LEU A 24 -8.96 10.71 8.03
CA LEU A 24 -7.78 11.21 7.35
C LEU A 24 -8.06 12.54 6.65
N LYS A 25 -7.11 13.48 6.76
CA LYS A 25 -7.18 14.79 6.06
C LYS A 25 -7.23 14.64 4.54
N LYS A 26 -6.59 13.59 4.02
CA LYS A 26 -6.60 13.23 2.61
C LYS A 26 -7.21 11.86 2.46
N GLN A 27 -8.19 11.74 1.58
CA GLN A 27 -8.81 10.44 1.31
C GLN A 27 -7.77 9.47 0.75
N PRO A 28 -7.76 8.21 1.23
CA PRO A 28 -6.96 7.15 0.64
C PRO A 28 -7.29 6.97 -0.83
N ALA A 29 -6.28 6.69 -1.64
CA ALA A 29 -6.47 6.44 -3.06
C ALA A 29 -7.28 5.15 -3.31
N ASP A 30 -8.07 5.15 -4.37
CA ASP A 30 -8.59 3.91 -4.96
C ASP A 30 -7.44 3.16 -5.63
N LEU A 31 -6.98 2.09 -4.99
CA LEU A 31 -5.88 1.27 -5.47
C LEU A 31 -6.26 0.45 -6.69
N THR A 32 -7.55 0.27 -7.00
CA THR A 32 -8.02 -0.51 -8.17
C THR A 32 -7.84 0.23 -9.49
N LEU A 33 -7.62 1.56 -9.44
CA LEU A 33 -7.52 2.43 -10.62
C LEU A 33 -6.09 2.80 -11.00
N LEU A 34 -5.06 2.29 -10.31
CA LEU A 34 -3.67 2.71 -10.50
C LEU A 34 -3.16 2.44 -11.91
N ALA A 35 -3.52 1.30 -12.52
CA ALA A 35 -3.16 0.98 -13.90
C ALA A 35 -3.80 1.96 -14.88
N GLN A 36 -5.11 2.22 -14.74
CA GLN A 36 -5.83 3.18 -15.58
C GLN A 36 -5.21 4.58 -15.49
N GLN A 37 -4.91 5.04 -14.28
CA GLN A 37 -4.28 6.33 -14.02
C GLN A 37 -2.82 6.42 -14.51
N SER A 38 -2.19 5.29 -14.83
CA SER A 38 -0.80 5.19 -15.27
C SER A 38 -0.68 4.74 -16.73
N GLY A 39 -1.66 5.06 -17.57
CA GLY A 39 -1.64 4.75 -19.00
C GLY A 39 -1.91 3.27 -19.32
N GLY A 40 -2.73 2.61 -18.50
CA GLY A 40 -3.13 1.21 -18.68
C GLY A 40 -2.12 0.18 -18.16
N LYS A 41 -1.01 0.61 -17.54
CA LYS A 41 0.00 -0.29 -16.96
C LYS A 41 0.12 -0.06 -15.47
N PHE A 42 0.12 -1.13 -14.70
CA PHE A 42 0.26 -1.03 -13.26
C PHE A 42 1.63 -0.46 -12.87
N PRO A 43 1.69 0.63 -12.08
CA PRO A 43 2.96 1.31 -11.78
C PRO A 43 3.67 0.66 -10.58
N ALA A 44 4.12 -0.60 -10.73
CA ALA A 44 4.67 -1.40 -9.64
C ALA A 44 5.79 -0.71 -8.84
N MET A 45 6.72 -0.03 -9.53
CA MET A 45 7.81 0.72 -8.87
C MET A 45 7.30 1.89 -8.03
N ARG A 46 6.27 2.60 -8.50
CA ARG A 46 5.66 3.69 -7.72
C ARG A 46 5.02 3.15 -6.45
N VAL A 47 4.33 2.01 -6.54
CA VAL A 47 3.71 1.35 -5.38
C VAL A 47 4.78 0.87 -4.41
N MET A 48 5.84 0.23 -4.90
CA MET A 48 7.01 -0.18 -4.10
C MET A 48 7.60 0.98 -3.30
N ASN A 49 7.89 2.12 -3.96
CA ASN A 49 8.46 3.30 -3.31
C ASN A 49 7.49 3.95 -2.30
N SER A 50 6.18 3.79 -2.52
CA SER A 50 5.15 4.26 -1.56
C SER A 50 5.18 3.42 -0.28
N ILE A 51 5.39 2.11 -0.40
CA ILE A 51 5.44 1.18 0.73
C ILE A 51 6.78 1.29 1.49
N LYS A 52 7.90 1.35 0.75
CA LYS A 52 9.25 1.32 1.32
C LYS A 52 9.71 2.64 1.90
N ASP A 53 9.40 3.74 1.22
CA ASP A 53 10.01 5.05 1.51
C ASP A 53 8.97 6.10 1.92
N GLY A 54 7.68 5.76 1.90
CA GLY A 54 6.61 6.68 2.28
C GLY A 54 6.50 7.91 1.39
N THR A 55 7.03 7.82 0.15
CA THR A 55 7.14 8.95 -0.79
C THR A 55 5.79 9.53 -1.22
N GLN A 56 4.69 8.81 -1.00
CA GLN A 56 3.35 9.32 -1.22
C GLN A 56 2.78 9.95 0.05
N ALA A 57 2.16 11.12 -0.12
CA ALA A 57 1.45 11.81 0.95
C ALA A 57 0.45 10.85 1.63
N GLY A 58 0.67 10.58 2.92
CA GLY A 58 -0.12 9.65 3.73
C GLY A 58 0.58 8.34 4.11
N HIS A 59 1.83 8.08 3.66
CA HIS A 59 2.59 6.86 4.01
C HIS A 59 3.94 7.16 4.68
N GLY A 60 4.14 8.39 5.17
CA GLY A 60 5.38 8.85 5.80
C GLY A 60 5.19 9.89 6.92
N SER A 61 3.96 10.07 7.43
CA SER A 61 3.67 10.98 8.56
C SER A 61 3.41 10.19 9.85
N LYS A 62 3.26 10.89 10.99
CA LYS A 62 2.87 10.26 12.27
C LYS A 62 1.53 9.53 12.21
N ASP A 63 0.66 9.91 11.28
CA ASP A 63 -0.67 9.31 11.10
C ASP A 63 -0.58 7.91 10.45
N MET A 64 0.48 7.66 9.67
CA MET A 64 0.78 6.41 8.96
C MET A 64 2.29 6.34 8.64
N PRO A 65 3.08 5.57 9.42
CA PRO A 65 4.53 5.51 9.26
C PRO A 65 4.92 4.75 8.00
N VAL A 66 6.17 4.92 7.58
CA VAL A 66 6.76 4.11 6.51
C VAL A 66 6.62 2.62 6.85
N TRP A 67 6.04 1.85 5.93
CA TRP A 67 5.71 0.45 6.19
C TRP A 67 6.91 -0.50 6.06
N GLY A 68 7.95 -0.11 5.29
CA GLY A 68 9.18 -0.89 5.16
C GLY A 68 9.78 -1.30 6.51
N PRO A 69 10.09 -0.35 7.42
CA PRO A 69 10.55 -0.64 8.77
C PRO A 69 9.53 -1.44 9.61
N ILE A 70 8.22 -1.15 9.50
CA ILE A 70 7.19 -1.90 10.23
C ILE A 70 7.20 -3.38 9.83
N PHE A 71 7.27 -3.68 8.53
CA PHE A 71 7.37 -5.06 8.07
C PHE A 71 8.67 -5.75 8.48
N SER A 72 9.74 -4.99 8.76
CA SER A 72 10.99 -5.53 9.29
C SER A 72 10.96 -5.80 10.80
N THR A 73 10.28 -4.95 11.58
CA THR A 73 10.26 -5.04 13.05
C THR A 73 9.18 -5.98 13.58
N VAL A 74 8.07 -6.13 12.87
CA VAL A 74 6.95 -6.99 13.29
C VAL A 74 7.30 -8.48 13.25
N SER A 75 8.41 -8.88 12.62
CA SER A 75 8.74 -10.30 12.42
C SER A 75 10.19 -10.72 12.67
N SER A 76 11.10 -9.83 13.08
CA SER A 76 12.55 -10.14 13.18
C SER A 76 13.12 -10.78 11.89
N ASP A 77 12.48 -10.48 10.75
CA ASP A 77 12.69 -11.17 9.49
C ASP A 77 13.98 -10.70 8.80
N SER A 78 14.61 -11.59 8.04
CA SER A 78 15.74 -11.20 7.20
C SER A 78 15.30 -10.21 6.09
N PRO A 79 16.20 -9.35 5.59
CA PRO A 79 15.88 -8.41 4.50
C PRO A 79 15.27 -9.06 3.25
N ALA A 80 15.64 -10.32 2.97
CA ALA A 80 15.08 -11.10 1.86
C ALA A 80 13.59 -11.41 2.08
N VAL A 81 13.20 -11.79 3.30
CA VAL A 81 11.81 -12.08 3.64
C VAL A 81 10.96 -10.80 3.58
N VAL A 82 11.47 -9.67 4.08
CA VAL A 82 10.79 -8.37 3.97
C VAL A 82 10.54 -8.01 2.50
N THR A 83 11.55 -8.19 1.64
CA THR A 83 11.43 -7.95 0.20
C THR A 83 10.36 -8.85 -0.42
N GLN A 84 10.34 -10.14 -0.09
CA GLN A 84 9.32 -11.06 -0.61
C GLN A 84 7.90 -10.68 -0.17
N ARG A 85 7.71 -10.27 1.09
CA ARG A 85 6.41 -9.81 1.60
C ARG A 85 5.92 -8.57 0.85
N ILE A 86 6.81 -7.61 0.58
CA ILE A 86 6.46 -6.40 -0.17
C ILE A 86 6.11 -6.77 -1.62
N SER A 87 6.88 -7.63 -2.27
CA SER A 87 6.58 -8.11 -3.63
C SER A 87 5.21 -8.80 -3.70
N ASN A 88 4.88 -9.66 -2.73
CA ASN A 88 3.57 -10.31 -2.66
C ASN A 88 2.43 -9.29 -2.45
N LEU A 89 2.65 -8.26 -1.65
CA LEU A 89 1.68 -7.18 -1.44
C LEU A 89 1.45 -6.38 -2.72
N ILE A 90 2.51 -6.06 -3.46
CA ILE A 90 2.42 -5.37 -4.75
C ILE A 90 1.66 -6.23 -5.77
N GLY A 91 1.97 -7.52 -5.88
CA GLY A 91 1.26 -8.42 -6.79
C GLY A 91 -0.24 -8.56 -6.43
N PHE A 92 -0.59 -8.53 -5.14
CA PHE A 92 -1.98 -8.49 -4.73
C PHE A 92 -2.66 -7.18 -5.15
N ILE A 93 -2.00 -6.03 -4.99
CA ILE A 93 -2.54 -4.74 -5.46
C ILE A 93 -2.71 -4.74 -6.98
N GLU A 94 -1.75 -5.30 -7.71
CA GLU A 94 -1.84 -5.47 -9.16
C GLU A 94 -3.03 -6.37 -9.57
N SER A 95 -3.32 -7.43 -8.83
CA SER A 95 -4.47 -8.30 -9.14
C SER A 95 -5.83 -7.61 -8.96
N MET A 96 -5.88 -6.51 -8.21
CA MET A 96 -7.10 -5.72 -7.97
C MET A 96 -7.36 -4.67 -9.05
N GLN A 97 -6.46 -4.49 -10.02
CA GLN A 97 -6.65 -3.45 -11.04
C GLN A 97 -7.87 -3.74 -11.91
N VAL A 98 -8.69 -2.72 -12.13
CA VAL A 98 -9.74 -2.78 -13.15
C VAL A 98 -9.10 -2.92 -14.53
N LYS A 99 -9.70 -3.73 -15.39
CA LYS A 99 -9.23 -3.99 -16.76
C LYS A 99 -9.74 -2.93 -17.73
#